data_AF-A0A9R1USP5-F1
#
_entry.id   AF-A0A9R1USP5-F1
#
_cell.length_a   1.000
_cell.length_b   1.000
_cell.length_c   1.000
_cell.angle_alpha   90.00
_cell.angle_beta   90.00
_cell.angle_gamma   90.00
#
_symmetry.space_group_name_H-M   'P 1'
#
loop_
_entity.id
_entity.type
_entity.pdbx_description
1 polymer ?
#
loop_
_entity_poly.entity_id
_entity_poly.type
_entity_poly.pdbx_seq_one_letter_code
_entity_poly.pdbx_strand_id
1 'polypeptide(L)'
;MQLLHTHLSFFAFFEIYSDMKSSVECTTVFAVTVLVVILAGSQIATAATCSVTQLSPCLPAFTSSARPSAQCCSQLKQQRPCLCGYIRNPSLRSYVTSPNARKVASTCGVSIPKC
;
A
#
# COMPACT_ATOMS: atom_id res chain seq x y z
N MET A 1 13.71 -0.80 12.43
CA MET A 1 12.44 -0.46 13.09
C MET A 1 11.23 -1.20 12.52
N GLN A 2 11.13 -1.47 11.21
CA GLN A 2 10.03 -2.31 10.64
C GLN A 2 10.05 -3.78 11.06
N LEU A 3 11.23 -4.40 11.23
CA LEU A 3 11.35 -5.80 11.70
C LEU A 3 10.80 -6.02 13.11
N LEU A 4 10.89 -5.00 13.98
CA LEU A 4 10.36 -5.07 15.34
C LEU A 4 8.82 -5.08 15.32
N HIS A 5 8.22 -4.34 14.39
CA HIS A 5 6.77 -4.28 14.24
C HIS A 5 6.17 -5.60 13.74
N THR A 6 6.78 -6.25 12.74
CA THR A 6 6.33 -7.57 12.25
C THR A 6 6.52 -8.65 13.31
N HIS A 7 7.58 -8.58 14.11
CA HIS A 7 7.81 -9.53 15.20
C HIS A 7 6.81 -9.34 16.34
N LEU A 8 6.51 -8.09 16.74
CA LEU A 8 5.45 -7.79 17.72
C LEU A 8 4.07 -8.26 17.25
N SER A 9 3.73 -8.10 15.97
CA SER A 9 2.46 -8.61 15.41
C SER A 9 2.40 -10.14 15.39
N PHE A 10 3.52 -10.81 15.05
CA PHE A 10 3.58 -12.27 15.06
C PHE A 10 3.58 -12.85 16.48
N PHE A 11 4.25 -12.19 17.42
CA PHE A 11 4.26 -12.57 18.84
C PHE A 11 2.87 -12.37 19.47
N ALA A 12 2.19 -11.27 19.17
CA ALA A 12 0.80 -11.06 19.56
C ALA A 12 -0.11 -12.14 18.97
N PHE A 13 0.09 -12.51 17.71
CA PHE A 13 -0.69 -13.59 17.07
C PHE A 13 -0.43 -14.96 17.71
N PHE A 14 0.82 -15.26 18.09
CA PHE A 14 1.20 -16.52 18.73
C PHE A 14 0.74 -16.61 20.20
N GLU A 15 0.76 -15.51 20.94
CA GLU A 15 0.18 -15.41 22.29
C GLU A 15 -1.34 -15.59 22.25
N ILE A 16 -2.03 -14.93 21.32
CA ILE A 16 -3.48 -15.11 21.08
C ILE A 16 -3.81 -16.57 20.69
N TYR A 17 -2.92 -17.23 19.94
CA TYR A 17 -3.11 -18.62 19.52
C TYR A 17 -2.85 -19.65 20.63
N SER A 18 -1.93 -19.34 21.55
CA SER A 18 -1.55 -20.27 22.63
C SER A 18 -2.59 -20.32 23.76
N ASP A 19 -3.36 -19.24 23.97
CA ASP A 19 -4.46 -19.20 24.96
C ASP A 19 -5.66 -20.08 24.56
N MET A 20 -5.79 -20.39 23.26
CA MET A 20 -6.91 -21.15 22.68
C MET A 20 -6.78 -22.68 22.84
N LYS A 21 -5.71 -23.18 23.48
CA LYS A 21 -5.46 -24.63 23.67
C LYS A 21 -6.27 -25.25 24.80
N SER A 22 -6.83 -24.45 25.72
CA SER A 22 -7.59 -25.00 26.85
C SER A 22 -9.09 -24.93 26.60
N SER A 23 -9.73 -26.10 26.54
CA SER A 23 -11.19 -26.33 26.53
C SER A 23 -11.86 -26.41 25.15
N VAL A 24 -11.49 -27.47 24.43
CA VAL A 24 -12.43 -28.37 23.73
C VAL A 24 -13.73 -28.43 24.53
N GLU A 25 -14.88 -28.03 23.95
CA GLU A 25 -16.30 -28.27 24.37
C GLU A 25 -17.31 -27.20 23.80
N CYS A 26 -17.02 -26.46 22.70
CA CYS A 26 -18.03 -25.55 22.11
C CYS A 26 -17.86 -25.29 20.61
N THR A 27 -18.05 -26.35 19.81
CA THR A 27 -17.95 -26.35 18.34
C THR A 27 -18.80 -25.27 17.66
N THR A 28 -19.91 -24.84 18.29
CA THR A 28 -20.81 -23.80 17.78
C THR A 28 -20.30 -22.38 17.97
N VAL A 29 -19.51 -22.13 19.03
CA VAL A 29 -18.98 -20.79 19.34
C VAL A 29 -17.85 -20.43 18.38
N PHE A 30 -17.04 -21.41 17.97
CA PHE A 30 -15.92 -21.22 17.04
C PHE A 30 -16.36 -20.72 15.66
N ALA A 31 -17.50 -21.22 15.17
CA ALA A 31 -18.05 -20.78 13.89
C ALA A 31 -18.52 -19.31 13.94
N VAL A 32 -19.12 -18.90 15.06
CA VAL A 32 -19.60 -17.53 15.26
C VAL A 32 -18.43 -16.55 15.44
N THR A 33 -17.39 -16.93 16.18
CA THR A 33 -16.21 -16.07 16.38
C THR A 33 -15.40 -15.91 15.09
N VAL A 34 -15.20 -16.99 14.32
CA VAL A 34 -14.55 -16.90 13.00
C VAL A 34 -15.36 -16.00 12.07
N LEU A 35 -16.69 -16.12 12.05
CA LEU A 35 -17.55 -15.29 11.21
C LEU A 35 -17.46 -13.80 11.60
N VAL A 36 -17.53 -13.48 12.89
CA VAL A 36 -17.41 -12.09 13.39
C VAL A 36 -16.03 -11.50 13.08
N VAL A 37 -14.95 -12.28 13.18
CA VAL A 37 -13.59 -11.81 12.85
C VAL A 37 -13.44 -11.54 11.35
N ILE A 38 -14.07 -12.35 10.48
CA ILE A 38 -14.07 -12.11 9.02
C ILE A 38 -14.87 -10.83 8.69
N LEU A 39 -16.00 -10.61 9.37
CA LEU A 39 -16.82 -9.40 9.20
C LEU A 39 -16.14 -8.13 9.73
N ALA A 40 -15.35 -8.24 10.81
CA ALA A 40 -14.62 -7.12 11.40
C ALA A 40 -13.24 -6.87 10.74
N GLY A 41 -12.68 -7.88 10.07
CA GLY A 41 -11.31 -7.88 9.59
C GLY A 41 -11.19 -7.73 8.09
N SER A 42 -11.50 -6.57 7.52
CA SER A 42 -11.02 -6.25 6.17
C SER A 42 -10.94 -4.76 5.85
N GLN A 43 -10.48 -3.96 6.80
CA GLN A 43 -9.76 -2.73 6.46
C GLN A 43 -8.26 -2.91 6.68
N ILE A 44 -7.69 -3.88 5.95
CA ILE A 44 -6.26 -3.78 5.61
C ILE A 44 -6.19 -2.63 4.62
N ALA A 45 -6.21 -1.39 5.14
CA ALA A 45 -5.72 -0.25 4.40
C ALA A 45 -4.28 -0.61 4.09
N THR A 46 -4.01 -1.10 2.88
CA THR A 46 -2.67 -1.27 2.37
C THR A 46 -2.05 0.11 2.46
N ALA A 47 -1.29 0.34 3.53
CA ALA A 47 -0.55 1.57 3.71
C ALA A 47 0.38 1.64 2.50
N ALA A 48 -0.01 2.45 1.51
CA ALA A 48 0.82 2.69 0.35
C ALA A 48 2.18 3.12 0.91
N THR A 49 3.20 2.31 0.68
CA THR A 49 4.55 2.67 1.12
C THR A 49 4.98 3.82 0.23
N CYS A 50 4.84 5.05 0.75
CA CYS A 50 5.15 6.28 0.05
C CYS A 50 6.66 6.38 -0.23
N SER A 51 7.14 5.64 -1.21
CA SER A 51 8.53 5.63 -1.63
C SER A 51 8.65 5.81 -3.13
N VAL A 52 9.39 6.83 -3.56
CA VAL A 52 9.63 7.10 -4.99
C VAL A 52 10.35 5.93 -5.67
N THR A 53 11.06 5.08 -4.92
CA THR A 53 11.72 3.88 -5.45
C THR A 53 10.75 2.86 -6.04
N GLN A 54 9.48 2.82 -5.58
CA GLN A 54 8.43 1.98 -6.16
C GLN A 54 8.00 2.44 -7.56
N LEU A 55 8.35 3.67 -7.95
CA LEU A 55 8.17 4.19 -9.32
C LEU A 55 9.37 3.89 -10.23
N SER A 56 10.36 3.11 -9.79
CA SER A 56 11.44 2.63 -10.66
C SER A 56 10.97 2.03 -12.01
N PRO A 57 9.88 1.24 -12.10
CA PRO A 57 9.35 0.79 -13.40
C PRO A 57 8.83 1.93 -14.31
N CYS A 58 8.61 3.14 -13.77
CA CYS A 58 8.21 4.32 -14.51
C CYS A 58 9.39 5.19 -14.99
N LEU A 59 10.62 4.94 -14.53
CA LEU A 59 11.83 5.66 -14.95
C LEU A 59 11.94 5.85 -16.47
N PRO A 60 11.85 4.80 -17.32
CA PRO A 60 11.97 4.97 -18.77
C PRO A 60 10.85 5.85 -19.37
N ALA A 61 9.66 5.85 -18.74
CA ALA A 61 8.54 6.68 -19.16
C ALA A 61 8.73 8.15 -18.72
N PHE A 62 9.38 8.39 -17.59
CA PHE A 62 9.73 9.74 -17.12
C PHE A 62 10.91 10.36 -17.88
N THR A 63 11.95 9.58 -18.20
CA THR A 63 13.17 10.10 -18.86
C THR A 63 13.00 10.20 -20.37
N SER A 64 12.47 9.16 -21.02
CA SER A 64 12.47 9.02 -22.47
C SER A 64 11.09 9.19 -23.10
N SER A 65 10.07 9.58 -22.32
CA SER A 65 8.66 9.64 -22.77
C SER A 65 8.12 8.33 -23.35
N ALA A 66 8.74 7.20 -22.99
CA ALA A 66 8.29 5.89 -23.41
C ALA A 66 6.89 5.57 -22.85
N ARG A 67 6.18 4.65 -23.50
CA ARG A 67 4.87 4.19 -23.01
C ARG A 67 5.05 3.53 -21.63
N PRO A 68 4.28 3.92 -20.60
CA PRO A 68 4.39 3.30 -19.29
C PRO A 68 3.96 1.83 -19.32
N SER A 69 4.68 1.00 -18.59
CA SER A 69 4.34 -0.42 -18.40
C SER A 69 3.13 -0.59 -17.50
N ALA A 70 2.47 -1.75 -17.55
CA ALA A 70 1.37 -2.07 -16.65
C ALA A 70 1.81 -2.02 -15.17
N GLN A 71 3.02 -2.48 -14.87
CA GLN A 71 3.60 -2.41 -13.52
C GLN A 71 3.80 -0.96 -13.06
N CYS A 72 4.30 -0.08 -13.95
CA CYS A 72 4.40 1.35 -13.65
C CYS A 72 3.03 1.94 -13.28
N CYS A 73 2.01 1.70 -14.09
CA CYS A 73 0.68 2.25 -13.82
C CYS A 73 0.05 1.68 -12.54
N SER A 74 0.27 0.39 -12.22
CA SER A 74 -0.20 -0.20 -10.97
C SER A 74 0.44 0.48 -9.76
N GLN A 75 1.76 0.64 -9.76
CA GLN A 75 2.50 1.29 -8.67
C GLN A 75 2.12 2.77 -8.53
N LEU A 76 2.00 3.49 -9.64
CA LEU A 76 1.61 4.90 -9.62
C LEU A 76 0.19 5.10 -9.04
N LYS A 77 -0.74 4.19 -9.32
CA LYS A 77 -2.10 4.23 -8.74
C LYS A 77 -2.08 4.00 -7.23
N GLN A 78 -1.28 3.05 -6.75
CA GLN A 78 -1.12 2.80 -5.31
C GLN A 78 -0.56 4.01 -4.57
N GLN A 79 0.25 4.82 -5.25
CA GLN A 79 0.92 6.00 -4.70
C GLN A 79 0.07 7.27 -4.70
N ARG A 80 -1.18 7.23 -5.18
CA ARG A 80 -2.10 8.39 -5.15
C ARG A 80 -2.14 9.15 -3.82
N PRO A 81 -2.28 8.51 -2.63
CA PRO A 81 -2.30 9.23 -1.36
C PRO A 81 -0.98 9.97 -1.05
N CYS A 82 0.13 9.57 -1.67
CA CYS A 82 1.46 10.13 -1.43
C CYS A 82 1.79 11.32 -2.35
N LEU A 83 1.04 11.52 -3.45
CA LEU A 83 1.35 12.53 -4.48
C LEU A 83 1.45 13.96 -3.93
N CYS A 84 0.58 14.34 -2.99
CA CYS A 84 0.66 15.65 -2.34
C CYS A 84 1.95 15.81 -1.53
N GLY A 85 2.41 14.75 -0.85
CA GLY A 85 3.68 14.75 -0.14
C GLY A 85 4.86 14.99 -1.09
N TYR A 86 4.81 14.40 -2.28
CA TYR A 86 5.83 14.61 -3.31
C TYR A 86 5.78 16.02 -3.91
N ILE A 87 4.59 16.60 -4.10
CA ILE A 87 4.44 17.97 -4.61
C ILE A 87 4.98 19.01 -3.63
N ARG A 88 4.73 18.81 -2.32
CA ARG A 88 5.19 19.72 -1.25
C ARG A 88 6.69 19.64 -1.00
N ASN A 89 7.31 18.50 -1.29
CA ASN A 89 8.75 18.35 -1.17
C ASN A 89 9.46 18.87 -2.44
N PRO A 90 10.24 19.98 -2.37
CA PRO A 90 10.85 20.58 -3.56
C PRO A 90 11.79 19.62 -4.31
N SER A 91 12.46 18.70 -3.61
CA SER A 91 13.35 17.69 -4.20
C SER A 91 12.61 16.61 -4.97
N LEU A 92 11.32 16.40 -4.67
CA LEU A 92 10.49 15.35 -5.28
C LEU A 92 9.44 15.91 -6.25
N ARG A 93 9.20 17.23 -6.21
CA ARG A 93 8.15 17.90 -6.99
C ARG A 93 8.27 17.61 -8.48
N SER A 94 9.48 17.61 -9.03
CA SER A 94 9.75 17.34 -10.45
C SER A 94 9.27 15.95 -10.91
N TYR A 95 9.23 14.95 -10.02
CA TYR A 95 8.74 13.60 -10.32
C TYR A 95 7.23 13.53 -10.55
N VAL A 96 6.48 14.55 -10.11
CA VAL A 96 5.02 14.63 -10.29
C VAL A 96 4.65 15.74 -11.28
N THR A 97 5.34 16.88 -11.24
CA THR A 97 4.95 18.08 -12.00
C THR A 97 5.65 18.22 -13.36
N SER A 98 6.65 17.40 -13.67
CA SER A 98 7.32 17.45 -14.98
C SER A 98 6.37 17.10 -16.14
N PRO A 99 6.63 17.57 -17.37
CA PRO A 99 5.79 17.28 -18.53
C PRO A 99 5.60 15.77 -18.77
N ASN A 100 6.69 15.01 -18.68
CA ASN A 100 6.66 13.56 -18.86
C ASN A 100 5.89 12.88 -17.71
N ALA A 101 6.08 13.33 -16.46
CA ALA A 101 5.32 12.80 -15.34
C ALA A 101 3.81 13.02 -15.48
N ARG A 102 3.39 14.21 -15.93
CA ARG A 102 1.98 14.49 -16.23
C ARG A 102 1.45 13.58 -17.34
N LYS A 103 2.23 13.34 -18.40
CA LYS A 103 1.85 12.44 -19.50
C LYS A 103 1.70 10.99 -19.02
N VAL A 104 2.62 10.52 -18.19
CA VAL A 104 2.55 9.17 -17.58
C VAL A 104 1.32 9.06 -16.67
N ALA A 105 1.07 10.06 -15.82
CA ALA A 105 -0.09 10.09 -14.95
C ALA A 105 -1.40 10.04 -15.76
N SER A 106 -1.53 10.85 -16.81
CA SER A 106 -2.68 10.81 -17.72
C SER A 106 -2.83 9.46 -18.42
N THR A 107 -1.73 8.87 -18.93
CA THR A 107 -1.75 7.56 -19.60
C THR A 107 -2.17 6.44 -18.66
N CYS A 108 -1.77 6.51 -17.40
CA CYS A 108 -2.12 5.53 -16.36
C CYS A 108 -3.49 5.79 -15.70
N GLY A 109 -4.21 6.86 -16.05
CA GLY A 109 -5.48 7.24 -15.41
C GLY A 109 -5.32 7.75 -13.98
N VAL A 110 -4.17 8.34 -13.65
CA VAL A 110 -3.84 8.93 -12.35
C VAL A 110 -4.01 10.44 -12.41
N SER A 111 -4.93 10.94 -11.59
CA SER A 111 -5.22 12.37 -11.43
C SER A 111 -4.22 12.96 -10.45
N ILE A 112 -3.51 14.01 -10.87
CA ILE A 112 -2.59 14.73 -9.99
C ILE A 112 -3.41 15.71 -9.14
N PRO A 113 -3.38 15.57 -7.81
CA PRO A 113 -4.12 16.45 -6.91
C PRO A 113 -3.54 17.87 -6.89
N LYS A 114 -4.41 18.86 -6.67
CA LYS A 114 -3.98 20.20 -6.25
C LYS A 114 -3.86 20.20 -4.72
N CYS A 115 -2.64 20.37 -4.25
CA CYS A 115 -2.24 20.48 -2.86
C CYS A 115 -1.07 21.49 -2.80
#